data_AF-A0A7X2Z8E8-F1
#
_entry.id   AF-A0A7X2Z8E8-F1
#
_cell.length_a   1.000
_cell.length_b   1.000
_cell.length_c   1.000
_cell.angle_alpha   90.00
_cell.angle_beta   90.00
_cell.angle_gamma   90.00
#
_symmetry.space_group_name_H-M   'P 1'
#
loop_
_entity.id
_entity.type
_entity.pdbx_description
1 polymer ?
#
loop_
_entity_poly.entity_id
_entity_poly.type
_entity_poly.pdbx_seq_one_letter_code
_entity_poly.pdbx_strand_id
1 'polypeptide(L)'
;METVMKKRFKLTKNQKGMTLIELMAVVVILGILAAVAGAAVTRGFTQSRVSANESTERIVQDALQRHFMETGGNPTAALTDGAAVLQELFTEGYLSNVPTGVTVTITDGDNANDGVYTVTVATTP
;
A
#
# COMPACT_ATOMS: atom_id res chain seq x y z
N MET A 1 -64.49 39.89 -11.50
CA MET A 1 -63.37 38.93 -11.47
C MET A 1 -62.16 39.66 -10.91
N GLU A 2 -61.70 39.20 -9.75
CA GLU A 2 -60.79 39.91 -8.84
C GLU A 2 -59.37 40.09 -9.42
N THR A 3 -58.82 41.28 -9.23
CA THR A 3 -57.43 41.60 -9.59
C THR A 3 -56.51 41.10 -8.49
N VAL A 4 -55.80 40.00 -8.75
CA VAL A 4 -54.88 39.36 -7.79
C VAL A 4 -53.60 40.20 -7.65
N MET A 5 -53.47 40.90 -6.52
CA MET A 5 -52.26 41.64 -6.14
C MET A 5 -51.14 40.66 -5.77
N LYS A 6 -50.16 40.46 -6.67
CA LYS A 6 -48.93 39.68 -6.38
C LYS A 6 -48.02 40.45 -5.42
N LYS A 7 -48.15 40.17 -4.12
CA LYS A 7 -47.24 40.67 -3.07
C LYS A 7 -45.87 39.98 -3.23
N ARG A 8 -44.94 40.65 -3.92
CA ARG A 8 -43.53 40.21 -4.04
C ARG A 8 -42.88 40.30 -2.66
N PHE A 9 -42.62 39.15 -2.03
CA PHE A 9 -41.88 39.09 -0.76
C PHE A 9 -40.43 39.51 -1.02
N LYS A 10 -40.06 40.75 -0.68
CA LYS A 10 -38.68 41.23 -0.76
C LYS A 10 -37.90 40.58 0.38
N LEU A 11 -37.18 39.50 0.08
CA LEU A 11 -36.11 38.97 0.93
C LEU A 11 -34.98 40.01 0.97
N THR A 12 -34.99 40.88 1.98
CA THR A 12 -33.88 41.78 2.26
C THR A 12 -32.67 40.93 2.62
N LYS A 13 -31.73 40.77 1.69
CA LYS A 13 -30.46 40.08 1.95
C LYS A 13 -29.71 40.89 3.01
N ASN A 14 -29.69 40.37 4.24
CA ASN A 14 -28.93 40.93 5.34
C ASN A 14 -27.45 40.61 5.10
N GLN A 15 -26.77 41.43 4.29
CA GLN A 15 -25.34 41.32 4.03
C GLN A 15 -24.56 41.85 5.24
N LYS A 16 -24.72 41.21 6.40
CA LYS A 16 -23.77 41.38 7.49
C LYS A 16 -22.47 40.74 7.02
N GLY A 17 -21.51 41.58 6.61
CA GLY A 17 -20.19 41.14 6.19
C GLY A 17 -19.53 40.38 7.33
N MET A 18 -18.98 39.21 7.02
CA MET A 18 -18.13 38.48 7.96
C MET A 18 -16.97 39.40 8.36
N THR A 19 -16.67 39.49 9.64
CA THR A 19 -15.58 40.35 10.10
C THR A 19 -14.24 39.72 9.73
N LEU A 20 -13.22 40.55 9.45
CA LEU A 20 -11.88 40.02 9.10
C LEU A 20 -11.32 39.10 10.20
N ILE A 21 -11.60 39.43 11.47
CA ILE A 21 -11.13 38.65 12.62
C ILE A 21 -11.76 37.25 12.68
N GLU A 22 -13.00 37.11 12.22
CA GLU A 22 -13.71 35.83 12.17
C GLU A 22 -13.09 34.90 11.12
N LEU A 23 -12.74 35.46 9.95
CA LEU A 23 -12.04 34.72 8.91
C LEU A 23 -10.61 34.36 9.34
N MET A 24 -9.92 35.28 10.05
CA MET A 24 -8.59 35.03 10.60
C MET A 24 -8.58 33.89 11.62
N ALA A 25 -9.55 33.87 12.54
CA ALA A 25 -9.66 32.78 13.53
C ALA A 25 -9.84 31.41 12.86
N VAL A 26 -10.64 31.35 11.78
CA VAL A 26 -10.87 30.10 11.03
C VAL A 26 -9.58 29.60 10.36
N VAL A 27 -8.84 30.46 9.65
CA VAL A 27 -7.59 30.03 8.99
C VAL A 27 -6.51 29.63 9.99
N VAL A 28 -6.48 30.25 11.18
CA VAL A 28 -5.58 29.83 12.28
C VAL A 28 -5.94 28.42 12.77
N ILE A 29 -7.21 28.15 13.02
CA ILE A 29 -7.66 26.80 13.45
C ILE A 29 -7.37 25.78 12.34
N LEU A 30 -7.67 26.09 11.08
CA LEU A 30 -7.36 25.22 9.95
C LEU A 30 -5.85 24.97 9.80
N GLY A 31 -5.01 25.97 10.06
CA GLY A 31 -3.55 25.82 10.04
C GLY A 31 -3.04 24.85 11.10
N ILE A 32 -3.56 24.92 12.33
CA ILE A 32 -3.20 24.00 13.42
C ILE A 32 -3.66 22.58 13.07
N LEU A 33 -4.89 22.41 12.58
CA LEU A 33 -5.42 21.11 12.16
C LEU A 33 -4.62 20.52 10.99
N ALA A 34 -4.27 21.34 10.00
CA ALA A 34 -3.47 20.90 8.84
C ALA A 34 -2.07 20.44 9.25
N ALA A 35 -1.43 21.11 10.22
CA ALA A 35 -0.12 20.71 10.71
C ALA A 35 -0.14 19.32 11.36
N VAL A 36 -1.11 19.04 12.23
CA VAL A 36 -1.26 17.72 12.88
C VAL A 36 -1.67 16.64 11.87
N ALA A 37 -2.65 16.94 11.02
CA ALA A 37 -3.13 16.02 10.00
C ALA A 37 -2.03 15.64 9.01
N GLY A 38 -1.21 16.60 8.56
CA GLY A 38 -0.10 16.36 7.64
C GLY A 38 0.91 15.34 8.18
N ALA A 39 1.32 15.48 9.46
CA ALA A 39 2.26 14.55 10.09
C ALA A 39 1.66 13.15 10.31
N ALA A 40 0.36 13.04 10.58
CA ALA A 40 -0.32 11.75 10.75
C ALA A 40 -0.45 10.98 9.43
N VAL A 41 -0.77 11.69 8.35
CA VAL A 41 -0.98 11.10 7.01
C VAL A 41 0.33 10.51 6.45
N THR A 42 1.45 11.21 6.58
CA THR A 42 2.75 10.70 6.09
C THR A 42 3.17 9.42 6.80
N ARG A 43 2.96 9.33 8.12
CA ARG A 43 3.20 8.10 8.90
C ARG A 43 2.29 6.95 8.47
N GLY A 44 1.00 7.24 8.24
CA GLY A 44 0.03 6.25 7.77
C GLY A 44 0.42 5.63 6.43
N PHE A 45 0.92 6.44 5.49
CA PHE A 45 1.40 5.93 4.20
C PHE A 45 2.63 5.03 4.32
N THR A 46 3.63 5.41 5.13
CA THR A 46 4.80 4.56 5.36
C THR A 46 4.40 3.24 5.99
N GLN A 47 3.56 3.25 7.03
CA GLN A 47 3.09 2.02 7.66
C GLN A 47 2.31 1.13 6.68
N SER A 48 1.44 1.73 5.85
CA SER A 48 0.68 0.98 4.85
C SER A 48 1.58 0.32 3.81
N ARG A 49 2.67 0.99 3.39
CA ARG A 49 3.68 0.42 2.49
C ARG A 49 4.42 -0.75 3.15
N VAL A 50 4.87 -0.58 4.40
CA VAL A 50 5.55 -1.64 5.15
C VAL A 50 4.63 -2.86 5.32
N SER A 51 3.37 -2.66 5.69
CA SER A 51 2.42 -3.75 5.84
C SER A 51 2.05 -4.43 4.50
N ALA A 52 1.99 -3.68 3.39
CA ALA A 52 1.80 -4.26 2.06
C ALA A 52 3.00 -5.09 1.61
N ASN A 53 4.21 -4.61 1.89
CA ASN A 53 5.47 -5.30 1.63
C ASN A 53 5.55 -6.61 2.44
N GLU A 54 5.26 -6.56 3.74
CA GLU A 54 5.21 -7.75 4.62
C GLU A 54 4.17 -8.77 4.13
N SER A 55 2.99 -8.31 3.70
CA SER A 55 1.99 -9.20 3.11
C SER A 55 2.47 -9.85 1.82
N THR A 56 3.18 -9.09 0.97
CA THR A 56 3.73 -9.60 -0.29
C THR A 56 4.80 -10.65 -0.03
N GLU A 57 5.68 -10.41 0.96
CA GLU A 57 6.71 -11.34 1.39
C GLU A 57 6.10 -12.69 1.81
N ARG A 58 5.05 -12.66 2.64
CA ARG A 58 4.32 -13.86 3.07
C ARG A 58 3.69 -14.63 1.92
N ILE A 59 3.10 -13.94 0.95
CA ILE A 59 2.51 -14.58 -0.24
C ILE A 59 3.58 -15.31 -1.05
N VAL A 60 4.74 -14.69 -1.23
CA VAL A 60 5.86 -15.31 -1.95
C VAL A 60 6.47 -16.48 -1.17
N GLN A 61 6.63 -16.37 0.15
CA GLN A 61 7.07 -17.48 1.00
C GLN A 61 6.13 -18.68 0.93
N ASP A 62 4.82 -18.44 0.99
CA ASP A 62 3.82 -19.51 0.86
C ASP A 62 3.83 -20.16 -0.53
N ALA A 63 3.98 -19.35 -1.59
CA ALA A 63 4.13 -19.85 -2.96
C ALA A 63 5.39 -20.73 -3.12
N LEU A 64 6.52 -20.28 -2.56
CA LEU A 64 7.77 -21.03 -2.53
C LEU A 64 7.62 -22.34 -1.76
N GLN A 65 7.01 -22.31 -0.59
CA GLN A 65 6.78 -23.51 0.21
C GLN A 65 5.93 -24.52 -0.55
N ARG A 66 4.84 -24.09 -1.20
CA ARG A 66 4.01 -24.96 -2.04
C ARG A 66 4.80 -25.56 -3.20
N HIS A 67 5.58 -24.75 -3.92
CA HIS A 67 6.45 -25.23 -4.99
C HIS A 67 7.46 -26.26 -4.48
N PHE A 68 8.14 -26.03 -3.35
CA PHE A 68 9.10 -27.00 -2.80
C PHE A 68 8.45 -28.30 -2.32
N MET A 69 7.21 -28.24 -1.82
CA MET A 69 6.47 -29.45 -1.45
C MET A 69 6.10 -30.30 -2.66
N GLU A 70 5.83 -29.69 -3.82
CA GLU A 70 5.48 -30.39 -5.06
C GLU A 70 6.72 -30.90 -5.82
N THR A 71 7.79 -30.11 -5.88
CA THR A 71 9.04 -30.43 -6.61
C THR A 71 10.02 -31.27 -5.79
N GLY A 72 9.64 -31.67 -4.57
CA GLY A 72 10.46 -32.52 -3.71
C GLY A 72 11.71 -31.83 -3.17
N GLY A 73 11.63 -30.52 -2.90
CA GLY A 73 12.72 -29.73 -2.33
C GLY A 73 13.81 -29.31 -3.32
N ASN A 74 13.65 -29.59 -4.62
CA ASN A 74 14.57 -29.12 -5.64
C ASN A 74 14.12 -27.74 -6.17
N PRO A 75 14.84 -26.65 -5.85
CA PRO A 75 14.65 -25.39 -6.57
C PRO A 75 15.07 -25.59 -8.03
N THR A 76 14.12 -25.50 -8.96
CA THR A 76 14.44 -25.33 -10.39
C THR A 76 14.68 -23.84 -10.71
N ALA A 77 15.29 -23.61 -11.88
CA ALA A 77 15.78 -22.33 -12.42
C ALA A 77 16.33 -21.27 -11.43
N ALA A 78 17.64 -21.38 -11.16
CA ALA A 78 18.52 -20.34 -10.60
C ALA A 78 18.45 -20.14 -9.06
N LEU A 79 19.22 -20.98 -8.38
CA LEU A 79 19.81 -20.70 -7.05
C LEU A 79 20.57 -19.34 -6.98
N THR A 80 20.76 -18.66 -8.12
CA THR A 80 21.56 -17.45 -8.25
C THR A 80 20.76 -16.21 -8.66
N ASP A 81 19.51 -16.33 -9.11
CA ASP A 81 18.71 -15.18 -9.59
C ASP A 81 17.26 -15.22 -9.09
N GLY A 82 16.98 -14.40 -8.07
CA GLY A 82 15.65 -14.26 -7.49
C GLY A 82 14.55 -13.84 -8.46
N ALA A 83 14.89 -13.15 -9.55
CA ALA A 83 13.91 -12.76 -10.56
C ALA A 83 13.43 -13.96 -11.38
N ALA A 84 14.33 -14.92 -11.66
CA ALA A 84 13.99 -16.16 -12.34
C ALA A 84 13.06 -17.03 -11.47
N VAL A 85 13.34 -17.13 -10.18
CA VAL A 85 12.49 -17.86 -9.21
C VAL A 85 11.07 -17.29 -9.17
N LEU A 86 10.92 -15.96 -9.09
CA LEU A 86 9.59 -15.34 -9.09
C LEU A 86 8.84 -15.56 -10.42
N GLN A 87 9.55 -15.59 -11.54
CA GLN A 87 8.98 -15.85 -12.85
C GLN A 87 8.53 -17.31 -13.00
N GLU A 88 9.25 -18.25 -12.42
CA GLU A 88 8.88 -19.66 -12.36
C GLU A 88 7.61 -19.87 -11.53
N LEU A 89 7.55 -19.32 -10.31
CA LEU A 89 6.36 -19.38 -9.46
C LEU A 89 5.12 -18.79 -10.14
N PHE A 90 5.28 -17.77 -10.98
CA PHE A 90 4.20 -17.23 -11.79
C PHE A 90 3.82 -18.17 -12.94
N THR A 91 4.80 -18.71 -13.65
CA THR A 91 4.58 -19.60 -14.80
C THR A 91 3.91 -20.91 -14.39
N GLU A 92 4.28 -21.44 -13.23
CA GLU A 92 3.72 -22.65 -12.65
C GLU A 92 2.40 -22.40 -11.88
N GLY A 93 1.99 -21.13 -11.75
CA GLY A 93 0.68 -20.76 -11.20
C GLY A 93 0.59 -20.65 -9.68
N TYR A 94 1.71 -20.69 -8.97
CA TYR A 94 1.75 -20.44 -7.51
C TYR A 94 1.52 -18.97 -7.16
N LEU A 95 1.87 -18.06 -8.08
CA LEU A 95 1.62 -16.62 -7.99
C LEU A 95 0.70 -16.14 -9.13
N SER A 96 -0.21 -15.22 -8.82
CA SER A 96 -1.10 -14.61 -9.83
C SER A 96 -0.44 -13.49 -10.64
N ASN A 97 0.68 -12.95 -10.16
CA ASN A 97 1.51 -11.96 -10.84
C ASN A 97 2.92 -11.99 -10.22
N VAL A 98 3.94 -11.53 -10.96
CA VAL A 98 5.29 -11.32 -10.43
C VAL A 98 5.30 -10.00 -9.63
N PRO A 99 5.44 -10.05 -8.29
CA PRO A 99 5.48 -8.83 -7.48
C PRO A 99 6.77 -8.05 -7.73
N THR A 100 6.65 -6.74 -7.92
CA THR A 100 7.79 -5.83 -8.08
C THR A 100 8.38 -5.45 -6.73
N GLY A 101 9.70 -5.27 -6.66
CA GLY A 101 10.37 -4.85 -5.43
C GLY A 101 10.57 -5.99 -4.41
N VAL A 102 10.29 -7.24 -4.80
CA VAL A 102 10.63 -8.44 -4.04
C VAL A 102 11.92 -9.04 -4.59
N THR A 103 12.84 -9.40 -3.71
CA THR A 103 14.04 -10.17 -4.05
C THR A 103 14.01 -11.49 -3.29
N VAL A 104 14.21 -12.59 -4.00
CA VAL A 104 14.33 -13.93 -3.42
C VAL A 104 15.79 -14.36 -3.53
N THR A 105 16.39 -14.77 -2.43
CA THR A 105 17.74 -15.35 -2.40
C THR A 105 17.64 -16.76 -1.86
N ILE A 106 18.13 -17.73 -2.62
CA ILE A 106 18.22 -19.12 -2.19
C ILE A 106 19.70 -19.44 -1.99
N THR A 107 20.10 -19.73 -0.76
CA THR A 107 21.47 -20.14 -0.43
C THR A 107 21.46 -21.59 -0.01
N ASP A 108 22.30 -22.42 -0.63
CA ASP A 108 22.55 -23.78 -0.17
C ASP A 108 23.07 -23.74 1.27
N GLY A 109 22.53 -24.56 2.16
CA GLY A 109 23.04 -24.69 3.52
C GLY A 109 24.50 -25.12 3.47
N ASP A 110 25.30 -24.75 4.47
CA ASP A 110 26.76 -24.94 4.57
C ASP A 110 27.30 -26.38 4.32
N ASN A 111 26.45 -27.35 4.03
CA ASN A 111 26.81 -28.68 3.56
C ASN A 111 25.99 -29.00 2.29
N ALA A 112 26.55 -28.66 1.12
CA ALA A 112 26.00 -28.83 -0.24
C ALA A 112 25.60 -30.28 -0.65
N ASN A 113 25.53 -31.21 0.31
CA ASN A 113 25.18 -32.61 0.13
C ASN A 113 23.92 -33.05 0.90
N ASP A 114 23.30 -32.17 1.70
CA ASP A 114 22.12 -32.53 2.53
C ASP A 114 20.78 -32.10 1.90
N GLY A 115 20.81 -31.39 0.76
CA GLY A 115 19.60 -30.91 0.07
C GLY A 115 18.82 -29.86 0.86
N VAL A 116 19.47 -29.18 1.82
CA VAL A 116 18.85 -28.16 2.67
C VAL A 116 19.14 -26.79 2.10
N TYR A 117 18.10 -26.11 1.58
CA TYR A 117 18.20 -24.74 1.06
C TYR A 117 17.64 -23.74 2.06
N THR A 118 18.34 -22.63 2.25
CA THR A 118 17.83 -21.46 2.97
C THR A 118 17.24 -20.47 1.97
N VAL A 119 15.99 -20.06 2.19
CA VAL A 119 15.29 -19.14 1.29
C VAL A 119 15.01 -17.85 2.05
N THR A 120 15.54 -16.74 1.55
CA THR A 120 15.31 -15.40 2.09
C THR A 120 14.48 -14.62 1.09
N VAL A 121 13.31 -14.16 1.52
CA VAL A 121 12.47 -13.24 0.73
C VAL A 121 12.59 -11.88 1.38
N ALA A 122 12.96 -10.86 0.61
CA ALA A 122 13.06 -9.49 1.08
C ALA A 122 12.28 -8.56 0.15
N THR A 123 11.73 -7.49 0.73
CA THR A 123 11.06 -6.43 -0.03
C THR A 123 11.86 -5.14 0.07
N THR A 124 11.96 -4.42 -1.04
CA THR A 124 12.60 -3.11 -1.10
C THR A 124 11.64 -2.03 -0.58
N PRO A 125 12.14 -1.06 0.23
CA PRO A 125 11.33 0.00 0.80
C PRO A 125 10.80 1.01 -0.23
#